data_AF-A0A1I6UV46-F1
#
_entry.id   AF-A0A1I6UV46-F1
#
_cell.length_a   1.000
_cell.length_b   1.000
_cell.length_c   1.000
_cell.angle_alpha   90.00
_cell.angle_beta   90.00
_cell.angle_gamma   90.00
#
_symmetry.space_group_name_H-M   'P 1'
#
loop_
_entity.id
_entity.type
_entity.pdbx_description
1 polymer ?
#
loop_
_entity_poly.entity_id
_entity_poly.type
_entity_poly.pdbx_seq_one_letter_code
_entity_poly.pdbx_strand_id
1 'polypeptide(L)'
;MNKIIELQETSPNFWKARYRGNYGTYTIKIETDGRNTRNFSCSCPSDYYPCKHIPIVQESINERIHRNKVKPEKPVFESVVRGISLHDLQEFVIRFGLHNTSFQQAVLLEFTPQQKQHGNIDYSEIIRCALEDIDFDMDDIYDYHYDSFEIDVLDQWLNKAREYIEQDNWKEAILIAKACLEEYAEWTRRIDVDPDGYISEEYLYEPFDILEKAYEAGCLTAEGLLAYCKKEIGKNKYDSVTQDLFNDLVMNLTQDTDPEAYISMQDRLFSSLSDKNSYEAKQILERKIDFYKQRGDAQTAQRILEENLQIEDFRQIIVKEMIADNKYKEAKRLINEYIQSKDTNNSFNGYHSCWDEYLLEIARKESNTKEIRRISRKFIDRAFHLKYYRLYKSTFSEDEWATENEKLIKHYQKGNNWFISSIADIFVEEKQTARLLAYLAKHLHCNILEQYYKHIADEFPEETVALFKQAVDEYMRNTGRDVYENSVKHFESMLKINGGEKVVRQMIDDYKSRYKTRKAMIEVFTRFSKSRL
;
A
#
# COMPACT_ATOMS: atom_id res chain seq x y z
N MET A 1 30.37 -7.78 -10.66
CA MET A 1 30.96 -8.49 -9.50
C MET A 1 30.22 -7.98 -8.27
N ASN A 2 29.37 -8.82 -7.69
CA ASN A 2 28.64 -8.49 -6.47
C ASN A 2 29.54 -8.84 -5.28
N LYS A 3 29.70 -7.92 -4.32
CA LYS A 3 30.69 -8.08 -3.24
C LYS A 3 30.13 -7.52 -1.94
N ILE A 4 30.36 -8.23 -0.84
CA ILE A 4 30.19 -7.70 0.52
C ILE A 4 31.22 -6.58 0.70
N ILE A 5 30.72 -5.37 0.90
CA ILE A 5 31.49 -4.15 1.14
C ILE A 5 31.99 -4.16 2.59
N GLU A 6 31.09 -4.48 3.50
CA GLU A 6 31.30 -4.46 4.94
C GLU A 6 30.51 -5.59 5.58
N LEU A 7 31.09 -6.21 6.60
CA LEU A 7 30.45 -7.22 7.43
C LEU A 7 30.88 -6.94 8.86
N GLN A 8 29.93 -6.79 9.77
CA GLN A 8 30.18 -6.53 11.18
C GLN A 8 29.21 -7.33 12.04
N GLU A 9 29.71 -7.85 13.16
CA GLU A 9 28.87 -8.35 14.24
C GLU A 9 28.50 -7.14 15.12
N THR A 10 27.21 -6.77 15.11
CA THR A 10 26.71 -5.58 15.82
C THR A 10 26.43 -5.88 17.29
N SER A 11 26.03 -7.12 17.59
CA SER A 11 25.90 -7.69 18.93
C SER A 11 26.13 -9.20 18.83
N PRO A 12 26.34 -9.94 19.95
CA PRO A 12 26.58 -11.39 19.88
C PRO A 12 25.51 -12.07 19.05
N ASN A 13 25.89 -12.82 18.01
CA ASN A 13 24.99 -13.54 17.09
C ASN A 13 24.22 -12.69 16.05
N PHE A 14 24.32 -11.36 16.09
CA PHE A 14 23.68 -10.46 15.11
C PHE A 14 24.72 -9.82 14.19
N TRP A 15 24.54 -10.02 12.89
CA TRP A 15 25.46 -9.58 11.86
C TRP A 15 24.77 -8.62 10.89
N LYS A 16 25.44 -7.48 10.62
CA LYS A 16 25.04 -6.50 9.60
C LYS A 16 26.07 -6.50 8.48
N ALA A 17 25.61 -6.56 7.24
CA ALA A 17 26.45 -6.54 6.06
C ALA A 17 25.95 -5.51 5.04
N ARG A 18 26.88 -4.77 4.43
CA ARG A 18 26.61 -3.96 3.24
C ARG A 18 27.03 -4.73 2.01
N TYR A 19 26.12 -4.93 1.07
CA TYR A 19 26.35 -5.75 -0.11
C TYR A 19 26.13 -4.95 -1.40
N ARG A 20 27.14 -4.88 -2.27
CA ARG A 20 27.00 -4.23 -3.58
C ARG A 20 26.27 -5.15 -4.55
N GLY A 21 25.02 -4.81 -4.85
CA GLY A 21 24.17 -5.50 -5.82
C GLY A 21 24.13 -4.86 -7.20
N ASN A 22 23.19 -5.33 -8.02
CA ASN A 22 23.01 -4.86 -9.40
C ASN A 22 22.32 -3.48 -9.46
N TYR A 23 21.53 -3.15 -8.44
CA TYR A 23 20.69 -1.94 -8.40
C TYR A 23 21.05 -0.99 -7.26
N GLY A 24 22.18 -1.20 -6.58
CA GLY A 24 22.57 -0.38 -5.43
C GLY A 24 23.36 -1.15 -4.38
N THR A 25 23.47 -0.57 -3.20
CA THR A 25 24.04 -1.24 -2.02
C THR A 25 22.90 -1.69 -1.12
N TYR A 26 22.82 -2.98 -0.84
CA TYR A 26 21.80 -3.55 0.03
C TYR A 26 22.33 -3.73 1.44
N THR A 27 21.49 -3.46 2.43
CA THR A 27 21.75 -3.81 3.83
C THR A 27 21.18 -5.20 4.10
N ILE A 28 21.98 -6.05 4.74
CA ILE A 28 21.62 -7.43 5.06
C ILE A 28 21.85 -7.63 6.54
N LYS A 29 20.81 -8.01 7.28
CA LYS A 29 20.89 -8.40 8.69
C LYS A 29 20.69 -9.91 8.80
N ILE A 30 21.51 -10.57 9.59
CA ILE A 30 21.45 -12.01 9.85
C ILE A 30 21.62 -12.24 11.35
N GLU A 31 20.62 -12.85 11.96
CA GLU A 31 20.72 -13.44 13.29
C GLU A 31 21.07 -14.93 13.15
N THR A 32 22.07 -15.41 13.89
CA THR A 32 22.52 -16.81 13.78
C THR A 32 22.88 -17.41 15.13
N ASP A 33 22.57 -18.68 15.37
CA ASP A 33 23.04 -19.41 16.55
C ASP A 33 24.50 -19.91 16.43
N GLY A 34 25.23 -19.41 15.43
CA GLY A 34 26.57 -19.85 15.07
C GLY A 34 26.64 -21.10 14.19
N ARG A 35 25.49 -21.69 13.81
CA ARG A 35 25.38 -22.77 12.82
C ARG A 35 24.27 -22.54 11.79
N ASN A 36 23.12 -22.04 12.22
CA ASN A 36 21.93 -21.80 11.42
C ASN A 36 21.51 -20.33 11.52
N THR A 37 20.87 -19.83 10.46
CA THR A 37 20.20 -18.53 10.46
C THR A 37 18.88 -18.66 11.23
N ARG A 38 18.68 -17.83 12.25
CA ARG A 38 17.41 -17.73 13.00
C ARG A 38 16.46 -16.77 12.32
N ASN A 39 16.97 -15.59 11.99
CA ASN A 39 16.21 -14.54 11.32
C ASN A 39 17.11 -13.79 10.34
N PHE A 40 16.51 -13.20 9.31
CA PHE A 40 17.26 -12.43 8.32
C PHE A 40 16.38 -11.40 7.62
N SER A 41 17.01 -10.30 7.20
CA SER A 41 16.42 -9.30 6.32
C SER A 41 17.43 -8.90 5.23
N CYS A 42 16.91 -8.54 4.05
CA CYS A 42 17.73 -7.98 2.98
C CYS A 42 16.96 -6.92 2.21
N SER A 43 17.58 -5.76 2.10
CA SER A 43 17.06 -4.54 1.48
C SER A 43 17.09 -4.58 -0.07
N CYS A 44 17.17 -5.78 -0.66
CA CYS A 44 17.25 -5.91 -2.11
C CYS A 44 15.86 -5.98 -2.75
N PRO A 45 15.66 -5.39 -3.95
CA PRO A 45 14.35 -5.32 -4.62
C PRO A 45 13.94 -6.63 -5.32
N SER A 46 14.35 -7.77 -4.78
CA SER A 46 14.10 -9.09 -5.38
C SER A 46 12.83 -9.70 -4.82
N ASP A 47 11.90 -10.08 -5.68
CA ASP A 47 10.65 -10.80 -5.31
C ASP A 47 10.88 -12.25 -4.82
N TYR A 48 12.12 -12.63 -4.50
CA TYR A 48 12.50 -14.02 -4.16
C TYR A 48 12.91 -14.09 -2.69
N TYR A 49 12.27 -14.97 -1.92
CA TYR A 49 12.49 -15.11 -0.46
C TYR A 49 12.95 -16.54 -0.09
N PRO A 50 14.10 -16.71 0.61
CA PRO A 50 15.14 -15.72 0.85
C PRO A 50 15.84 -15.29 -0.45
N CYS A 51 16.21 -14.03 -0.55
CA CYS A 51 16.97 -13.54 -1.71
C CYS A 51 18.36 -14.19 -1.78
N LYS A 52 18.98 -14.19 -2.96
CA LYS A 52 20.31 -14.79 -3.17
C LYS A 52 21.43 -14.24 -2.27
N HIS A 53 21.23 -13.07 -1.64
CA HIS A 53 22.25 -12.44 -0.82
C HIS A 53 22.37 -13.05 0.57
N ILE A 54 21.26 -13.54 1.15
CA ILE A 54 21.24 -14.17 2.47
C ILE A 54 22.23 -15.34 2.58
N PRO A 55 22.19 -16.37 1.70
CA PRO A 55 23.15 -17.46 1.79
C PRO A 55 24.60 -17.01 1.54
N ILE A 56 24.83 -15.98 0.71
CA ILE A 56 26.18 -15.45 0.44
C ILE A 56 26.77 -14.77 1.68
N VAL A 57 25.97 -13.95 2.37
CA VAL A 57 26.40 -13.29 3.61
C VAL A 57 26.55 -14.31 4.74
N GLN A 58 25.64 -15.28 4.84
CA GLN A 58 25.73 -16.37 5.83
C GLN A 58 27.03 -17.18 5.66
N GLU A 59 27.41 -17.52 4.43
CA GLU A 59 28.67 -18.23 4.16
C GLU A 59 29.88 -17.40 4.62
N SER A 60 29.85 -16.09 4.40
CA SER A 60 30.91 -15.17 4.85
C SER A 60 30.96 -15.02 6.38
N ILE A 61 29.81 -15.02 7.05
CA ILE A 61 29.70 -15.07 8.51
C ILE A 61 30.30 -16.39 9.03
N ASN A 62 29.90 -17.51 8.46
CA ASN A 62 30.39 -18.84 8.84
C ASN A 62 31.92 -18.94 8.65
N GLU A 63 32.46 -18.44 7.54
CA GLU A 63 33.90 -18.35 7.33
C GLU A 63 34.60 -17.53 8.40
N ARG A 64 34.03 -16.39 8.82
CA ARG A 64 34.61 -15.53 9.85
C ARG A 64 34.57 -16.19 11.22
N ILE A 65 33.47 -16.84 11.56
CA ILE A 65 33.32 -17.65 12.78
C ILE A 65 34.32 -18.82 12.78
N HIS A 66 34.51 -19.49 11.63
CA HIS A 66 35.45 -20.60 11.50
C HIS A 66 36.92 -20.15 11.54
N ARG A 67 37.28 -19.02 10.91
CA ARG A 67 38.63 -18.45 11.00
C ARG A 67 38.97 -18.03 12.43
N ASN A 68 38.01 -17.48 13.17
CA ASN A 68 38.18 -17.13 14.59
C ASN A 68 38.34 -18.37 15.51
N LYS A 69 38.01 -19.58 15.04
CA LYS A 69 38.24 -20.84 15.79
C LYS A 69 39.66 -21.41 15.64
N VAL A 70 40.49 -20.91 14.71
CA VAL A 70 41.87 -21.39 14.54
C VAL A 70 42.87 -20.36 15.09
N LYS A 71 43.37 -20.67 16.29
CA LYS A 71 44.32 -19.93 17.15
C LYS A 71 43.80 -18.61 17.76
N PRO A 72 43.51 -18.58 19.08
CA PRO A 72 43.55 -17.33 19.81
C PRO A 72 45.03 -17.03 20.07
N GLU A 73 45.63 -16.09 19.34
CA GLU A 73 46.50 -15.19 20.08
C GLU A 73 45.59 -14.57 21.13
N LYS A 74 45.85 -14.78 22.43
CA LYS A 74 45.19 -13.98 23.46
C LYS A 74 45.42 -12.53 23.03
N PRO A 75 44.39 -11.83 22.55
CA PRO A 75 44.62 -10.59 21.86
C PRO A 75 45.17 -9.65 22.93
N VAL A 76 46.20 -8.88 22.59
CA VAL A 76 46.80 -7.87 23.49
C VAL A 76 45.70 -7.12 24.25
N PHE A 77 44.58 -6.84 23.58
CA PHE A 77 43.33 -6.34 24.15
C PHE A 77 42.82 -7.07 25.40
N GLU A 78 42.58 -8.39 25.35
CA GLU A 78 42.06 -9.15 26.49
C GLU A 78 43.04 -9.11 27.68
N SER A 79 44.34 -9.19 27.40
CA SER A 79 45.38 -9.11 28.45
C SER A 79 45.45 -7.73 29.10
N VAL A 80 45.24 -6.67 28.33
CA VAL A 80 45.16 -5.29 28.83
C VAL A 80 43.89 -5.12 29.66
N VAL A 81 42.72 -5.51 29.15
CA VAL A 81 41.44 -5.38 29.86
C VAL A 81 41.45 -6.15 31.19
N ARG A 82 41.96 -7.38 31.21
CA ARG A 82 42.08 -8.17 32.45
C ARG A 82 43.16 -7.66 33.41
N GLY A 83 44.10 -6.85 32.93
CA GLY A 83 45.17 -6.26 33.74
C GLY A 83 44.81 -4.91 34.37
N ILE A 84 43.70 -4.29 33.94
CA ILE A 84 43.18 -3.03 34.49
C ILE A 84 42.45 -3.31 35.81
N SER A 85 42.53 -2.39 36.78
CA SER A 85 41.77 -2.49 38.03
C SER A 85 40.26 -2.35 37.77
N LEU A 86 39.41 -2.95 38.61
CA LEU A 86 37.95 -2.82 38.43
C LEU A 86 37.50 -1.35 38.42
N HIS A 87 38.09 -0.52 39.29
CA HIS A 87 37.83 0.92 39.35
C HIS A 87 38.20 1.62 38.04
N ASP A 88 39.41 1.38 37.52
CA ASP A 88 39.86 2.04 36.30
C ASP A 88 39.10 1.56 35.06
N LEU A 89 38.64 0.30 35.06
CA LEU A 89 37.76 -0.24 34.04
C LEU A 89 36.38 0.43 34.08
N GLN A 90 35.79 0.59 35.28
CA GLN A 90 34.51 1.29 35.45
C GLN A 90 34.62 2.76 35.01
N GLU A 91 35.66 3.47 35.44
CA GLU A 91 35.93 4.85 35.03
C GLU A 91 36.21 4.98 33.52
N PHE A 92 36.83 3.97 32.91
CA PHE A 92 36.98 3.93 31.45
C PHE A 92 35.63 3.75 30.75
N VAL A 93 34.81 2.79 31.19
CA VAL A 93 33.48 2.54 30.62
C VAL A 93 32.60 3.78 30.71
N ILE A 94 32.59 4.47 31.86
CA ILE A 94 31.83 5.72 32.05
C ILE A 94 32.35 6.81 31.11
N ARG A 95 33.65 7.10 31.13
CA ARG A 95 34.22 8.17 30.29
C ARG A 95 34.10 7.91 28.80
N PHE A 96 34.26 6.66 28.37
CA PHE A 96 34.12 6.29 26.96
C PHE A 96 32.64 6.31 26.53
N GLY A 97 31.73 5.89 27.41
CA GLY A 97 30.28 5.95 27.20
C GLY A 97 29.74 7.37 27.06
N LEU A 98 30.27 8.35 27.82
CA LEU A 98 29.87 9.76 27.73
C LEU A 98 30.03 10.39 26.33
N HIS A 99 30.83 9.77 25.46
CA HIS A 99 31.11 10.29 24.11
C HIS A 99 30.78 9.27 23.01
N ASN A 100 30.12 8.17 23.33
CA ASN A 100 29.80 7.12 22.37
C ASN A 100 28.46 6.45 22.70
N THR A 101 27.39 6.95 22.10
CA THR A 101 26.01 6.48 22.29
C THR A 101 25.86 5.00 21.96
N SER A 102 26.48 4.53 20.87
CA SER A 102 26.41 3.10 20.50
C SER A 102 27.05 2.18 21.56
N PHE A 103 28.16 2.61 22.16
CA PHE A 103 28.81 1.88 23.25
C PHE A 103 28.00 1.96 24.54
N GLN A 104 27.42 3.13 24.85
CA GLN A 104 26.53 3.31 25.98
C GLN A 104 25.32 2.37 25.89
N GLN A 105 24.66 2.29 24.72
CA GLN A 105 23.54 1.39 24.48
C GLN A 105 23.95 -0.07 24.61
N ALA A 106 25.11 -0.48 24.08
CA ALA A 106 25.61 -1.85 24.23
C ALA A 106 25.86 -2.22 25.71
N VAL A 107 26.44 -1.31 26.50
CA VAL A 107 26.65 -1.51 27.94
C VAL A 107 25.31 -1.62 28.67
N LEU A 108 24.34 -0.75 28.36
CA LEU A 108 23.01 -0.79 28.97
C LEU A 108 22.29 -2.09 28.60
N LEU A 109 22.23 -2.46 27.32
CA LEU A 109 21.57 -3.69 26.86
C LEU A 109 22.12 -4.95 27.56
N GLU A 110 23.44 -5.02 27.74
CA GLU A 110 24.14 -6.20 28.28
C GLU A 110 24.08 -6.30 29.81
N PHE A 111 24.27 -5.17 30.51
CA PHE A 111 24.50 -5.18 31.96
C PHE A 111 23.29 -4.73 32.78
N THR A 112 22.27 -4.13 32.17
CA THR A 112 20.99 -3.80 32.83
C THR A 112 20.31 -5.04 33.46
N PRO A 113 20.23 -6.22 32.81
CA PRO A 113 19.63 -7.42 33.40
C PRO A 113 20.33 -7.92 34.67
N GLN A 114 21.61 -7.59 34.86
CA GLN A 114 22.44 -8.10 35.96
C GLN A 114 22.32 -7.25 37.24
N GLN A 115 21.72 -6.06 37.15
CA GLN A 115 21.43 -5.25 38.31
C GLN A 115 20.21 -5.80 39.03
N LYS A 116 20.41 -6.35 40.24
CA LYS A 116 19.38 -7.02 41.07
C LYS A 116 18.17 -6.14 41.48
N GLN A 117 18.06 -4.91 40.99
CA GLN A 117 16.92 -4.03 41.22
C GLN A 117 15.93 -4.09 40.04
N HIS A 118 15.38 -5.27 39.78
CA HIS A 118 14.33 -5.46 38.76
C HIS A 118 13.13 -4.54 39.03
N GLY A 119 12.84 -3.62 38.11
CA GLY A 119 11.80 -2.59 38.23
C GLY A 119 12.23 -1.20 38.73
N ASN A 120 13.54 -0.92 38.83
CA ASN A 120 14.06 0.44 39.07
C ASN A 120 14.85 1.00 37.88
N ILE A 121 14.81 0.29 36.74
CA ILE A 121 15.45 0.69 35.49
C ILE A 121 14.47 1.56 34.71
N ASP A 122 14.91 2.78 34.38
CA ASP A 122 14.12 3.71 33.58
C ASP A 122 14.41 3.49 32.09
N TYR A 123 13.73 2.51 31.49
CA TYR A 123 13.85 2.23 30.05
C TYR A 123 13.42 3.42 29.19
N SER A 124 12.48 4.24 29.66
CA SER A 124 12.05 5.45 28.97
C SER A 124 13.20 6.43 28.83
N GLU A 125 13.96 6.68 29.91
CA GLU A 125 15.15 7.54 29.83
C GLU A 125 16.22 6.96 28.89
N ILE A 126 16.48 5.64 28.97
CA ILE A 126 17.48 4.98 28.13
C ILE A 126 17.16 5.11 26.64
N ILE A 127 15.91 4.84 26.28
CA ILE A 127 15.44 4.90 24.89
C ILE A 127 15.37 6.35 24.42
N ARG A 128 14.87 7.28 25.24
CA ARG A 128 14.81 8.71 24.91
C ARG A 128 16.18 9.27 24.57
N CYS A 129 17.18 9.05 25.43
CA CYS A 129 18.54 9.52 25.18
C CYS A 129 19.12 8.93 23.89
N ALA A 130 18.78 7.68 23.57
CA ALA A 130 19.25 7.06 22.33
C ALA A 130 18.59 7.63 21.08
N LEU A 131 17.30 7.94 21.16
CA LEU A 131 16.53 8.53 20.06
C LEU A 131 16.90 10.00 19.83
N GLU A 132 17.34 10.74 20.86
CA GLU A 132 17.79 12.14 20.74
C GLU A 132 18.98 12.33 19.80
N ASP A 133 19.84 11.31 19.68
CA ASP A 133 21.02 11.33 18.80
C ASP A 133 20.68 10.95 17.34
N ILE A 134 19.43 10.61 17.05
CA ILE A 134 18.99 10.20 15.71
C ILE A 134 18.43 11.41 14.98
N ASP A 135 19.19 11.86 13.98
CA ASP A 135 18.78 12.87 13.02
C ASP A 135 18.07 12.19 11.83
N PHE A 136 16.86 12.63 11.51
CA PHE A 136 16.07 12.11 10.39
C PHE A 136 15.94 13.21 9.33
N ASP A 137 16.68 13.05 8.22
CA ASP A 137 16.62 13.95 7.07
C ASP A 137 15.96 13.23 5.88
N MET A 138 14.95 13.87 5.28
CA MET A 138 14.26 13.37 4.08
C MET A 138 15.19 13.29 2.87
N ASP A 139 16.22 14.15 2.81
CA ASP A 139 17.17 14.18 1.70
C ASP A 139 18.02 12.89 1.63
N ASP A 140 18.13 12.14 2.73
CA ASP A 140 18.80 10.83 2.77
C ASP A 140 17.96 9.70 2.13
N ILE A 141 16.67 9.93 1.84
CA ILE A 141 15.71 8.91 1.36
C ILE A 141 15.39 9.05 -0.14
N TYR A 142 15.64 10.20 -0.76
CA TYR A 142 15.31 10.45 -2.19
C TYR A 142 16.13 9.63 -3.20
N ASP A 143 17.09 8.81 -2.76
CA ASP A 143 17.88 7.94 -3.61
C ASP A 143 17.16 6.59 -3.85
N TYR A 144 15.99 6.63 -4.52
CA TYR A 144 15.30 5.48 -5.15
C TYR A 144 15.37 4.11 -4.43
N HIS A 145 15.10 4.05 -3.12
CA HIS A 145 15.06 2.80 -2.38
C HIS A 145 13.76 2.65 -1.58
N TYR A 146 13.14 1.48 -1.74
CA TYR A 146 11.94 0.99 -1.03
C TYR A 146 12.25 0.57 0.42
N ASP A 147 13.36 1.04 0.98
CA ASP A 147 13.85 0.60 2.28
C ASP A 147 13.38 1.60 3.35
N SER A 148 12.56 1.13 4.29
CA SER A 148 12.20 1.91 5.46
C SER A 148 13.44 2.22 6.30
N PHE A 149 13.59 3.46 6.73
CA PHE A 149 14.55 3.91 7.73
C PHE A 149 14.40 3.09 9.01
N GLU A 150 15.46 2.36 9.36
CA GLU A 150 15.51 1.49 10.53
C GLU A 150 16.15 2.23 11.71
N ILE A 151 15.57 2.06 12.89
CA ILE A 151 16.00 2.67 14.14
C ILE A 151 16.66 1.57 14.98
N ASP A 152 17.99 1.40 14.79
CA ASP A 152 18.77 0.29 15.37
C ASP A 152 18.58 0.16 16.91
N VAL A 153 18.32 1.26 17.64
CA VAL A 153 18.08 1.20 19.09
C VAL A 153 16.71 0.58 19.44
N LEU A 154 15.65 0.89 18.68
CA LEU A 154 14.34 0.29 18.88
C LEU A 154 14.39 -1.20 18.53
N ASP A 155 15.07 -1.57 17.45
CA ASP A 155 15.33 -2.97 17.09
C ASP A 155 15.96 -3.73 18.27
N GLN A 156 17.01 -3.16 18.88
CA GLN A 156 17.74 -3.82 19.96
C GLN A 156 16.89 -4.02 21.22
N TRP A 157 16.14 -2.98 21.63
CA TRP A 157 15.30 -3.07 22.82
C TRP A 157 14.07 -3.95 22.60
N LEU A 158 13.45 -3.93 21.43
CA LEU A 158 12.34 -4.83 21.10
C LEU A 158 12.79 -6.30 21.03
N ASN A 159 13.96 -6.57 20.43
CA ASN A 159 14.59 -7.90 20.52
C ASN A 159 14.86 -8.29 21.98
N LYS A 160 15.31 -7.35 22.82
CA LYS A 160 15.53 -7.62 24.25
C LYS A 160 14.23 -7.94 24.98
N ALA A 161 13.14 -7.27 24.65
CA ALA A 161 11.82 -7.59 25.18
C ALA A 161 11.40 -9.02 24.78
N ARG A 162 11.66 -9.44 23.54
CA ARG A 162 11.46 -10.83 23.09
C ARG A 162 12.30 -11.84 23.88
N GLU A 163 13.58 -11.57 24.09
CA GLU A 163 14.44 -12.43 24.93
C GLU A 163 13.89 -12.56 26.36
N TYR A 164 13.37 -11.47 26.93
CA TYR A 164 12.75 -11.54 28.26
C TYR A 164 11.45 -12.33 28.28
N ILE A 165 10.64 -12.27 27.22
CA ILE A 165 9.46 -13.12 27.05
C ILE A 165 9.88 -14.60 27.03
N GLU A 166 10.91 -14.96 26.28
CA GLU A 166 11.45 -16.34 26.23
C GLU A 166 11.97 -16.82 27.60
N GLN A 167 12.35 -15.89 28.48
CA GLN A 167 12.84 -16.16 29.83
C GLN A 167 11.74 -16.08 30.91
N ASP A 168 10.46 -15.98 30.52
CA ASP A 168 9.30 -15.75 31.39
C ASP A 168 9.39 -14.45 32.24
N ASN A 169 10.25 -13.52 31.84
CA ASN A 169 10.42 -12.22 32.49
C ASN A 169 9.50 -11.15 31.88
N TRP A 170 8.20 -11.40 31.95
CA TRP A 170 7.16 -10.54 31.40
C TRP A 170 7.19 -9.12 31.94
N LYS A 171 7.58 -8.94 33.21
CA LYS A 171 7.66 -7.62 33.85
C LYS A 171 8.59 -6.67 33.08
N GLU A 172 9.78 -7.13 32.71
CA GLU A 172 10.75 -6.30 31.99
C GLU A 172 10.33 -6.10 30.53
N ALA A 173 9.79 -7.13 29.87
CA ALA A 173 9.27 -7.01 28.51
C ALA A 173 8.15 -5.95 28.39
N ILE A 174 7.20 -5.93 29.34
CA ILE A 174 6.13 -4.92 29.39
C ILE A 174 6.71 -3.51 29.59
N LEU A 175 7.72 -3.35 30.46
CA LEU A 175 8.33 -2.04 30.69
C LEU A 175 9.06 -1.51 29.45
N ILE A 176 9.78 -2.39 28.74
CA ILE A 176 10.44 -2.03 27.48
C ILE A 176 9.41 -1.67 26.41
N ALA A 177 8.36 -2.47 26.22
CA ALA A 177 7.32 -2.18 25.23
C ALA A 177 6.67 -0.81 25.46
N LYS A 178 6.32 -0.49 26.72
CA LYS A 178 5.77 0.83 27.08
C LYS A 178 6.76 1.96 26.78
N ALA A 179 8.04 1.77 27.11
CA ALA A 179 9.07 2.77 26.85
C ALA A 179 9.31 2.98 25.34
N CYS A 180 9.41 1.91 24.55
CA CYS A 180 9.52 2.00 23.09
C CYS A 180 8.33 2.78 22.50
N LEU A 181 7.10 2.41 22.88
CA LEU A 181 5.89 3.07 22.40
C LEU A 181 5.86 4.56 22.77
N GLU A 182 6.13 4.88 24.04
CA GLU A 182 6.03 6.24 24.55
C GLU A 182 7.08 7.18 23.98
N GLU A 183 8.32 6.72 23.83
CA GLU A 183 9.44 7.53 23.36
C GLU A 183 9.51 7.59 21.83
N TYR A 184 9.08 6.53 21.13
CA TYR A 184 8.92 6.57 19.66
C TYR A 184 7.93 7.65 19.25
N ALA A 185 6.77 7.73 19.92
CA ALA A 185 5.76 8.76 19.65
C ALA A 185 6.27 10.19 19.95
N GLU A 186 7.08 10.38 21.00
CA GLU A 186 7.72 11.68 21.27
C GLU A 186 8.78 12.04 20.23
N TRP A 187 9.54 11.06 19.75
CA TRP A 187 10.56 11.27 18.74
C TRP A 187 9.94 11.59 17.38
N THR A 188 8.94 10.84 16.92
CA THR A 188 8.25 11.13 15.64
C THR A 188 7.60 12.49 15.62
N ARG A 189 7.06 12.97 16.74
CA ARG A 189 6.51 14.33 16.86
C ARG A 189 7.55 15.44 16.63
N ARG A 190 8.84 15.17 16.85
CA ARG A 190 9.93 16.14 16.61
C ARG A 190 10.35 16.20 15.15
N ILE A 191 9.85 15.28 14.32
CA ILE A 191 10.13 15.24 12.90
C ILE A 191 9.17 16.21 12.20
N ASP A 192 9.72 17.16 11.44
CA ASP A 192 8.95 18.21 10.74
C ASP A 192 8.20 17.70 9.50
N VAL A 193 8.32 16.41 9.18
CA VAL A 193 7.77 15.75 8.01
C VAL A 193 6.98 14.51 8.42
N ASP A 194 6.07 14.07 7.56
CA ASP A 194 5.33 12.82 7.76
C ASP A 194 6.26 11.62 7.52
N PRO A 195 6.60 10.82 8.55
CA PRO A 195 7.47 9.66 8.41
C PRO A 195 6.73 8.45 7.83
N ASP A 196 5.42 8.55 7.55
CA ASP A 196 4.62 7.44 7.06
C ASP A 196 5.15 6.87 5.73
N GLY A 197 5.27 5.54 5.69
CA GLY A 197 5.91 4.80 4.59
C GLY A 197 7.43 4.94 4.50
N TYR A 198 8.08 5.76 5.34
CA TYR A 198 9.53 5.91 5.39
C TYR A 198 10.18 5.22 6.58
N ILE A 199 9.47 5.05 7.69
CA ILE A 199 9.97 4.37 8.88
C ILE A 199 9.22 3.04 9.01
N SER A 200 9.89 2.00 9.52
CA SER A 200 9.24 0.69 9.70
C SER A 200 8.02 0.81 10.63
N GLU A 201 6.87 0.36 10.14
CA GLU A 201 5.64 0.27 10.93
C GLU A 201 5.78 -0.68 12.13
N GLU A 202 6.78 -1.58 12.14
CA GLU A 202 7.03 -2.49 13.25
C GLU A 202 7.30 -1.75 14.58
N TYR A 203 7.92 -0.57 14.53
CA TYR A 203 8.15 0.25 15.74
C TYR A 203 6.86 0.77 16.37
N LEU A 204 5.81 0.86 15.57
CA LEU A 204 4.47 1.17 16.05
C LEU A 204 3.76 -0.09 16.56
N TYR A 205 3.75 -1.18 15.78
CA TYR A 205 2.92 -2.35 16.07
C TYR A 205 3.51 -3.33 17.11
N GLU A 206 4.82 -3.60 17.08
CA GLU A 206 5.46 -4.61 17.95
C GLU A 206 5.29 -4.32 19.46
N PRO A 207 5.40 -3.07 19.94
CA PRO A 207 5.08 -2.76 21.33
C PRO A 207 3.65 -3.13 21.76
N PHE A 208 2.65 -2.92 20.91
CA PHE A 208 1.27 -3.30 21.21
C PHE A 208 1.11 -4.82 21.26
N ASP A 209 1.69 -5.54 20.30
CA ASP A 209 1.69 -7.02 20.27
C ASP A 209 2.33 -7.63 21.53
N ILE A 210 3.42 -7.04 22.05
CA ILE A 210 4.01 -7.47 23.33
C ILE A 210 3.03 -7.27 24.49
N LEU A 211 2.31 -6.15 24.54
CA LEU A 211 1.31 -5.89 25.59
C LEU A 211 0.11 -6.85 25.49
N GLU A 212 -0.34 -7.18 24.28
CA GLU A 212 -1.38 -8.18 24.04
C GLU A 212 -0.94 -9.58 24.50
N LYS A 213 0.24 -10.04 24.08
CA LYS A 213 0.80 -11.33 24.51
C LYS A 213 0.97 -11.42 26.01
N ALA A 214 1.40 -10.33 26.67
CA ALA A 214 1.53 -10.30 28.12
C ALA A 214 0.17 -10.42 28.83
N TYR A 215 -0.89 -9.87 28.24
CA TYR A 215 -2.26 -10.04 28.73
C TYR A 215 -2.76 -11.47 28.53
N GLU A 216 -2.57 -12.05 27.34
CA GLU A 216 -2.95 -13.43 27.02
C GLU A 216 -2.24 -14.45 27.93
N ALA A 217 -0.96 -14.19 28.26
CA ALA A 217 -0.18 -15.01 29.19
C ALA A 217 -0.57 -14.82 30.67
N GLY A 218 -1.56 -13.95 30.98
CA GLY A 218 -2.00 -13.65 32.35
C GLY A 218 -0.97 -12.87 33.19
N CYS A 219 0.07 -12.34 32.55
CA CYS A 219 1.17 -11.62 33.21
C CYS A 219 0.90 -10.10 33.31
N LEU A 220 -0.11 -9.62 32.60
CA LEU A 220 -0.63 -8.26 32.69
C LEU A 220 -2.15 -8.32 32.87
N THR A 221 -2.69 -7.74 33.94
CA THR A 221 -4.14 -7.80 34.19
C THR A 221 -4.91 -6.83 33.29
N ALA A 222 -6.18 -7.14 33.04
CA ALA A 222 -7.08 -6.23 32.31
C ALA A 222 -7.10 -4.84 32.95
N GLU A 223 -7.18 -4.75 34.29
CA GLU A 223 -7.16 -3.46 35.00
C GLU A 223 -5.84 -2.72 34.83
N GLY A 224 -4.71 -3.43 34.88
CA GLY A 224 -3.39 -2.84 34.73
C GLY A 224 -3.14 -2.29 33.33
N LEU A 225 -3.57 -3.03 32.30
CA LEU A 225 -3.46 -2.58 30.92
C LEU A 225 -4.46 -1.45 30.61
N LEU A 226 -5.69 -1.54 31.11
CA LEU A 226 -6.68 -0.46 30.97
C LEU A 226 -6.25 0.83 31.66
N ALA A 227 -5.65 0.74 32.84
CA ALA A 227 -5.11 1.90 33.54
C ALA A 227 -3.99 2.56 32.72
N TYR A 228 -3.14 1.75 32.08
CA TYR A 228 -2.11 2.25 31.18
C TYR A 228 -2.71 2.94 29.95
N CYS A 229 -3.58 2.26 29.19
CA CYS A 229 -4.20 2.85 28.01
C CYS A 229 -4.98 4.12 28.35
N LYS A 230 -5.75 4.15 29.44
CA LYS A 230 -6.49 5.35 29.87
C LYS A 230 -5.57 6.54 30.22
N LYS A 231 -4.35 6.27 30.70
CA LYS A 231 -3.36 7.30 31.01
C LYS A 231 -2.73 7.87 29.73
N GLU A 232 -2.52 7.03 28.72
CA GLU A 232 -1.82 7.41 27.49
C GLU A 232 -2.77 7.95 26.40
N ILE A 233 -4.00 7.43 26.31
CA ILE A 233 -5.02 7.88 25.35
C ILE A 233 -5.29 9.39 25.51
N GLY A 234 -5.26 10.10 24.39
CA GLY A 234 -5.55 11.53 24.33
C GLY A 234 -4.36 12.44 24.66
N LYS A 235 -3.18 11.89 24.96
CA LYS A 235 -1.95 12.70 24.94
C LYS A 235 -1.66 13.15 23.51
N ASN A 236 -1.29 14.41 23.37
CA ASN A 236 -1.01 15.04 22.08
C ASN A 236 0.17 14.42 21.33
N LYS A 237 1.03 13.65 22.00
CA LYS A 237 2.18 12.97 21.40
C LYS A 237 1.80 11.86 20.43
N TYR A 238 0.60 11.32 20.54
CA TYR A 238 0.14 10.24 19.69
C TYR A 238 -0.61 10.79 18.47
N ASP A 239 -0.21 10.33 17.29
CA ASP A 239 -0.97 10.54 16.06
C ASP A 239 -2.29 9.74 16.06
N SER A 240 -3.10 9.92 15.01
CA SER A 240 -4.40 9.24 14.91
C SER A 240 -4.26 7.72 14.85
N VAL A 241 -3.21 7.20 14.18
CA VAL A 241 -2.99 5.75 14.03
C VAL A 241 -2.66 5.11 15.38
N THR A 242 -1.75 5.71 16.13
CA THR A 242 -1.35 5.24 17.47
C THR A 242 -2.52 5.34 18.44
N GLN A 243 -3.32 6.42 18.36
CA GLN A 243 -4.55 6.52 19.15
C GLN A 243 -5.54 5.41 18.81
N ASP A 244 -5.70 5.06 17.54
CA ASP A 244 -6.53 3.94 17.11
C ASP A 244 -6.02 2.60 17.65
N LEU A 245 -4.71 2.35 17.65
CA LEU A 245 -4.14 1.13 18.23
C LEU A 245 -4.36 1.02 19.73
N PHE A 246 -4.27 2.13 20.47
CA PHE A 246 -4.67 2.15 21.88
C PHE A 246 -6.16 1.85 22.06
N ASN A 247 -7.02 2.38 21.19
CA ASN A 247 -8.44 2.11 21.23
C ASN A 247 -8.75 0.64 20.92
N ASP A 248 -8.06 0.05 19.95
CA ASP A 248 -8.22 -1.36 19.57
C ASP A 248 -7.68 -2.30 20.66
N LEU A 249 -6.55 -1.96 21.29
CA LEU A 249 -6.05 -2.69 22.45
C LEU A 249 -7.06 -2.66 23.61
N VAL A 250 -7.62 -1.49 23.93
CA VAL A 250 -8.67 -1.38 24.96
C VAL A 250 -9.92 -2.16 24.58
N MET A 251 -10.29 -2.15 23.29
CA MET A 251 -11.40 -2.93 22.77
C MET A 251 -11.20 -4.42 23.04
N ASN A 252 -10.05 -4.98 22.64
CA ASN A 252 -9.69 -6.38 22.85
C ASN A 252 -9.77 -6.78 24.34
N LEU A 253 -9.42 -5.86 25.24
CA LEU A 253 -9.39 -6.13 26.68
C LEU A 253 -10.76 -6.05 27.35
N THR A 254 -11.53 -5.01 27.06
CA THR A 254 -12.79 -4.71 27.76
C THR A 254 -13.98 -5.43 27.16
N GLN A 255 -13.87 -5.85 25.90
CA GLN A 255 -14.96 -6.56 25.25
C GLN A 255 -15.33 -7.85 26.01
N ASP A 256 -14.40 -8.56 26.62
CA ASP A 256 -14.71 -9.82 27.32
C ASP A 256 -14.79 -9.69 28.85
N THR A 257 -14.07 -8.72 29.43
CA THR A 257 -13.94 -8.58 30.89
C THR A 257 -14.90 -7.58 31.52
N ASP A 258 -15.21 -6.47 30.84
CA ASP A 258 -16.12 -5.42 31.33
C ASP A 258 -16.90 -4.75 30.16
N PRO A 259 -18.01 -5.38 29.73
CA PRO A 259 -18.86 -4.90 28.65
C PRO A 259 -19.35 -3.46 28.80
N GLU A 260 -19.70 -3.07 30.04
CA GLU A 260 -20.34 -1.79 30.33
C GLU A 260 -19.30 -0.67 30.29
N ALA A 261 -18.09 -0.95 30.79
CA ALA A 261 -16.98 -0.02 30.67
C ALA A 261 -16.57 0.23 29.21
N TYR A 262 -16.59 -0.81 28.36
CA TYR A 262 -16.31 -0.67 26.93
C TYR A 262 -17.27 0.31 26.27
N ILE A 263 -18.59 0.07 26.38
CA ILE A 263 -19.61 0.94 25.77
C ILE A 263 -19.52 2.36 26.34
N SER A 264 -19.36 2.50 27.66
CA SER A 264 -19.22 3.80 28.31
C SER A 264 -17.98 4.57 27.85
N MET A 265 -16.91 3.87 27.44
CA MET A 265 -15.74 4.48 26.83
C MET A 265 -16.03 4.95 25.41
N GLN A 266 -16.63 4.10 24.58
CA GLN A 266 -17.00 4.48 23.20
C GLN A 266 -17.97 5.67 23.19
N ASP A 267 -18.93 5.72 24.10
CA ASP A 267 -19.86 6.85 24.23
C ASP A 267 -19.15 8.16 24.61
N ARG A 268 -18.14 8.09 25.48
CA ARG A 268 -17.32 9.25 25.84
C ARG A 268 -16.46 9.72 24.66
N LEU A 269 -15.79 8.79 23.98
CA LEU A 269 -14.99 9.09 22.78
C LEU A 269 -15.87 9.74 21.71
N PHE A 270 -17.00 9.11 21.37
CA PHE A 270 -17.94 9.64 20.41
C PHE A 270 -18.41 11.03 20.82
N SER A 271 -18.81 11.24 22.09
CA SER A 271 -19.28 12.53 22.60
C SER A 271 -18.23 13.63 22.51
N SER A 272 -16.95 13.30 22.70
CA SER A 272 -15.84 14.25 22.66
C SER A 272 -15.51 14.77 21.26
N LEU A 273 -15.93 14.08 20.20
CA LEU A 273 -15.67 14.50 18.82
C LEU A 273 -16.39 15.81 18.47
N SER A 274 -15.68 16.72 17.81
CA SER A 274 -16.25 17.98 17.30
C SER A 274 -17.11 17.77 16.06
N ASP A 275 -16.70 16.87 15.16
CA ASP A 275 -17.46 16.48 13.96
C ASP A 275 -17.99 15.05 14.10
N LYS A 276 -19.32 14.90 14.10
CA LYS A 276 -19.99 13.59 14.18
C LYS A 276 -20.11 12.88 12.83
N ASN A 277 -19.60 13.49 11.76
CA ASN A 277 -19.54 12.90 10.42
C ASN A 277 -18.13 12.45 10.04
N SER A 278 -17.16 12.62 10.96
CA SER A 278 -15.76 12.34 10.69
C SER A 278 -15.50 10.83 10.52
N TYR A 279 -14.33 10.50 10.00
CA TYR A 279 -13.89 9.11 9.86
C TYR A 279 -13.80 8.43 11.24
N GLU A 280 -13.32 9.15 12.25
CA GLU A 280 -13.23 8.70 13.63
C GLU A 280 -14.61 8.44 14.24
N ALA A 281 -15.59 9.32 13.96
CA ALA A 281 -16.98 9.12 14.39
C ALA A 281 -17.55 7.82 13.82
N LYS A 282 -17.27 7.53 12.55
CA LYS A 282 -17.65 6.28 11.89
C LYS A 282 -16.99 5.08 12.58
N GLN A 283 -15.67 5.07 12.77
CA GLN A 283 -14.96 3.95 13.40
C GLN A 283 -15.51 3.62 14.79
N ILE A 284 -15.75 4.64 15.63
CA ILE A 284 -16.32 4.44 16.98
C ILE A 284 -17.70 3.77 16.91
N LEU A 285 -18.55 4.21 15.98
CA LEU A 285 -19.88 3.64 15.83
C LEU A 285 -19.83 2.22 15.22
N GLU A 286 -18.93 1.94 14.28
CA GLU A 286 -18.69 0.59 13.74
C GLU A 286 -18.25 -0.38 14.85
N ARG A 287 -17.29 0.03 15.69
CA ARG A 287 -16.87 -0.73 16.88
C ARG A 287 -18.05 -1.06 17.79
N LYS A 288 -18.92 -0.09 18.08
CA LYS A 288 -20.16 -0.33 18.86
C LYS A 288 -21.11 -1.30 18.15
N ILE A 289 -21.33 -1.15 16.85
CA ILE A 289 -22.20 -2.03 16.05
C ILE A 289 -21.71 -3.48 16.11
N ASP A 290 -20.41 -3.69 15.90
CA ASP A 290 -19.81 -5.02 15.91
C ASP A 290 -19.86 -5.65 17.30
N PHE A 291 -19.60 -4.86 18.35
CA PHE A 291 -19.75 -5.30 19.74
C PHE A 291 -21.16 -5.84 20.03
N TYR A 292 -22.21 -5.11 19.65
CA TYR A 292 -23.59 -5.56 19.88
C TYR A 292 -23.95 -6.78 19.02
N LYS A 293 -23.50 -6.83 17.75
CA LYS A 293 -23.72 -7.98 16.85
C LYS A 293 -23.10 -9.27 17.39
N GLN A 294 -21.85 -9.22 17.85
CA GLN A 294 -21.14 -10.40 18.36
C GLN A 294 -21.81 -11.01 19.59
N ARG A 295 -22.59 -10.21 20.33
CA ARG A 295 -23.36 -10.63 21.52
C ARG A 295 -24.80 -11.00 21.23
N GLY A 296 -25.20 -11.03 19.96
CA GLY A 296 -26.55 -11.36 19.54
C GLY A 296 -27.57 -10.22 19.72
N ASP A 297 -27.15 -9.00 20.08
CA ASP A 297 -28.01 -7.82 20.14
C ASP A 297 -28.04 -7.09 18.79
N ALA A 298 -28.61 -7.76 17.79
CA ALA A 298 -28.78 -7.19 16.46
C ALA A 298 -29.69 -5.94 16.46
N GLN A 299 -30.59 -5.81 17.45
CA GLN A 299 -31.53 -4.69 17.53
C GLN A 299 -30.82 -3.39 17.90
N THR A 300 -29.93 -3.41 18.90
CA THR A 300 -29.15 -2.23 19.26
C THR A 300 -28.18 -1.84 18.15
N ALA A 301 -27.52 -2.83 17.53
CA ALA A 301 -26.65 -2.60 16.38
C ALA A 301 -27.40 -1.91 15.23
N GLN A 302 -28.61 -2.37 14.90
CA GLN A 302 -29.45 -1.77 13.87
C GLN A 302 -29.85 -0.34 14.21
N ARG A 303 -30.26 -0.09 15.46
CA ARG A 303 -30.63 1.26 15.92
C ARG A 303 -29.48 2.25 15.76
N ILE A 304 -28.24 1.84 16.06
CA ILE A 304 -27.06 2.70 15.89
C ILE A 304 -26.89 3.10 14.41
N LEU A 305 -27.05 2.17 13.47
CA LEU A 305 -27.01 2.48 12.03
C LEU A 305 -28.12 3.48 11.63
N GLU A 306 -29.35 3.23 12.07
CA GLU A 306 -30.54 4.04 11.74
C GLU A 306 -30.49 5.45 12.33
N GLU A 307 -29.91 5.62 13.52
CA GLU A 307 -29.76 6.93 14.16
C GLU A 307 -28.60 7.75 13.57
N ASN A 308 -27.71 7.13 12.79
CA ASN A 308 -26.48 7.76 12.29
C ASN A 308 -26.38 7.82 10.75
N LEU A 309 -27.51 8.05 10.07
CA LEU A 309 -27.62 8.12 8.59
C LEU A 309 -26.89 9.31 7.93
N GLN A 310 -26.33 10.23 8.72
CA GLN A 310 -25.42 11.27 8.23
C GLN A 310 -24.09 10.69 7.73
N ILE A 311 -23.69 9.52 8.24
CA ILE A 311 -22.54 8.76 7.75
C ILE A 311 -22.95 8.00 6.49
N GLU A 312 -22.27 8.27 5.37
CA GLU A 312 -22.65 7.76 4.05
C GLU A 312 -22.71 6.23 4.03
N ASP A 313 -21.72 5.56 4.61
CA ASP A 313 -21.63 4.10 4.61
C ASP A 313 -22.77 3.43 5.38
N PHE A 314 -23.18 4.02 6.51
CA PHE A 314 -24.33 3.52 7.28
C PHE A 314 -25.62 3.67 6.50
N ARG A 315 -25.80 4.81 5.83
CA ARG A 315 -26.93 5.01 4.93
C ARG A 315 -26.94 3.98 3.79
N GLN A 316 -25.78 3.64 3.22
CA GLN A 316 -25.68 2.61 2.19
C GLN A 316 -26.07 1.23 2.70
N ILE A 317 -25.65 0.85 3.91
CA ILE A 317 -26.03 -0.42 4.56
C ILE A 317 -27.55 -0.50 4.68
N ILE A 318 -28.19 0.52 5.26
CA ILE A 318 -29.65 0.58 5.43
C ILE A 318 -30.37 0.52 4.08
N VAL A 319 -29.88 1.22 3.06
CA VAL A 319 -30.46 1.15 1.71
C VAL A 319 -30.37 -0.25 1.12
N LYS A 320 -29.22 -0.95 1.25
CA LYS A 320 -29.09 -2.34 0.78
C LYS A 320 -30.06 -3.26 1.49
N GLU A 321 -30.22 -3.13 2.80
CA GLU A 321 -31.20 -3.88 3.59
C GLU A 321 -32.63 -3.61 3.12
N MET A 322 -33.00 -2.35 2.91
CA MET A 322 -34.31 -1.98 2.37
C MET A 322 -34.55 -2.57 0.98
N ILE A 323 -33.52 -2.64 0.12
CA ILE A 323 -33.62 -3.25 -1.20
C ILE A 323 -33.81 -4.77 -1.09
N ALA A 324 -33.08 -5.43 -0.18
CA ALA A 324 -33.22 -6.86 0.10
C ALA A 324 -34.62 -7.21 0.63
N ASP A 325 -35.16 -6.35 1.49
CA ASP A 325 -36.51 -6.46 2.08
C ASP A 325 -37.64 -6.03 1.12
N ASN A 326 -37.32 -5.62 -0.10
CA ASN A 326 -38.26 -5.07 -1.09
C ASN A 326 -38.98 -3.77 -0.65
N LYS A 327 -38.42 -3.02 0.31
CA LYS A 327 -38.88 -1.71 0.78
C LYS A 327 -38.42 -0.59 -0.16
N TYR A 328 -38.72 -0.73 -1.46
CA TYR A 328 -38.18 0.14 -2.52
C TYR A 328 -38.55 1.61 -2.39
N LYS A 329 -39.76 1.92 -1.92
CA LYS A 329 -40.22 3.31 -1.74
C LYS A 329 -39.38 4.05 -0.69
N GLU A 330 -39.10 3.38 0.43
CA GLU A 330 -38.31 3.93 1.53
C GLU A 330 -36.84 4.06 1.12
N ALA A 331 -36.28 3.04 0.46
CA ALA A 331 -34.93 3.08 -0.10
C ALA A 331 -34.77 4.29 -1.04
N LYS A 332 -35.67 4.45 -2.02
CA LYS A 332 -35.64 5.60 -2.93
C LYS A 332 -35.74 6.94 -2.21
N ARG A 333 -36.56 7.05 -1.17
CA ARG A 333 -36.67 8.28 -0.38
C ARG A 333 -35.32 8.61 0.26
N LEU A 334 -34.71 7.65 0.95
CA LEU A 334 -33.44 7.84 1.66
C LEU A 334 -32.27 8.17 0.71
N ILE A 335 -32.24 7.55 -0.47
CA ILE A 335 -31.26 7.84 -1.53
C ILE A 335 -31.45 9.28 -2.05
N ASN A 336 -32.69 9.68 -2.39
CA ASN A 336 -32.95 11.00 -2.95
C ASN A 336 -32.70 12.12 -1.94
N GLU A 337 -33.02 11.91 -0.66
CA GLU A 337 -32.69 12.84 0.42
C GLU A 337 -31.17 13.07 0.51
N TYR A 338 -30.37 12.01 0.38
CA TYR A 338 -28.90 12.12 0.38
C TYR A 338 -28.41 12.96 -0.80
N ILE A 339 -28.85 12.61 -2.02
CA ILE A 339 -28.46 13.32 -3.25
C ILE A 339 -28.81 14.80 -3.14
N GLN A 340 -30.02 15.15 -2.69
CA GLN A 340 -30.46 16.53 -2.53
C GLN A 340 -29.64 17.29 -1.48
N SER A 341 -29.26 16.65 -0.37
CA SER A 341 -28.44 17.28 0.68
C SER A 341 -27.04 17.71 0.18
N LYS A 342 -26.49 17.00 -0.81
CA LYS A 342 -25.15 17.23 -1.36
C LYS A 342 -25.16 18.15 -2.58
N ASP A 343 -26.28 18.29 -3.28
CA ASP A 343 -26.39 19.05 -4.54
C ASP A 343 -26.32 20.59 -4.40
N THR A 344 -26.02 21.13 -3.21
CA THR A 344 -26.08 22.58 -2.94
C THR A 344 -24.92 23.40 -3.52
N ASN A 345 -23.85 22.77 -4.02
CA ASN A 345 -22.64 23.48 -4.51
C ASN A 345 -22.23 23.13 -5.96
N ASN A 346 -23.15 22.67 -6.81
CA ASN A 346 -23.03 22.64 -8.29
C ASN A 346 -21.68 22.13 -8.89
N SER A 347 -20.94 21.33 -8.14
CA SER A 347 -19.60 20.82 -8.45
C SER A 347 -19.47 19.33 -8.14
N PHE A 348 -20.60 18.60 -8.11
CA PHE A 348 -20.64 17.17 -7.80
C PHE A 348 -20.49 16.30 -9.07
N ASN A 349 -19.33 16.43 -9.74
CA ASN A 349 -18.92 15.58 -10.84
C ASN A 349 -18.15 14.34 -10.30
N GLY A 350 -18.86 13.23 -10.06
CA GLY A 350 -18.24 11.89 -10.02
C GLY A 350 -18.55 10.98 -8.82
N TYR A 351 -19.01 11.52 -7.68
CA TYR A 351 -19.05 10.75 -6.41
C TYR A 351 -20.35 10.00 -6.08
N HIS A 352 -21.43 10.14 -6.86
CA HIS A 352 -22.71 9.45 -6.56
C HIS A 352 -22.96 8.17 -7.38
N SER A 353 -21.91 7.51 -7.89
CA SER A 353 -22.06 6.30 -8.71
C SER A 353 -22.76 5.16 -7.96
N CYS A 354 -22.50 5.00 -6.66
CA CYS A 354 -23.14 3.97 -5.83
C CYS A 354 -24.65 4.22 -5.64
N TRP A 355 -25.06 5.46 -5.42
CA TRP A 355 -26.48 5.83 -5.25
C TRP A 355 -27.28 5.65 -6.53
N ASP A 356 -26.71 6.04 -7.68
CA ASP A 356 -27.30 5.78 -8.99
C ASP A 356 -27.39 4.25 -9.26
N GLU A 357 -26.42 3.44 -8.83
CA GLU A 357 -26.47 1.96 -8.92
C GLU A 357 -27.60 1.37 -8.07
N TYR A 358 -27.82 1.83 -6.84
CA TYR A 358 -28.95 1.36 -6.01
C TYR A 358 -30.30 1.72 -6.64
N LEU A 359 -30.45 2.94 -7.18
CA LEU A 359 -31.66 3.32 -7.91
C LEU A 359 -31.86 2.46 -9.17
N LEU A 360 -30.79 2.11 -9.87
CA LEU A 360 -30.84 1.22 -11.02
C LEU A 360 -31.26 -0.20 -10.62
N GLU A 361 -30.72 -0.73 -9.53
CA GLU A 361 -31.11 -2.04 -8.98
C GLU A 361 -32.60 -2.07 -8.62
N ILE A 362 -33.07 -1.05 -7.91
CA ILE A 362 -34.49 -0.92 -7.56
C ILE A 362 -35.34 -0.84 -8.84
N ALA A 363 -34.95 -0.02 -9.82
CA ALA A 363 -35.66 0.11 -11.08
C ALA A 363 -35.74 -1.22 -11.85
N ARG A 364 -34.68 -2.04 -11.80
CA ARG A 364 -34.69 -3.40 -12.37
C ARG A 364 -35.65 -4.32 -11.62
N LYS A 365 -35.64 -4.32 -10.29
CA LYS A 365 -36.54 -5.14 -9.47
C LYS A 365 -38.01 -4.76 -9.67
N GLU A 366 -38.30 -3.47 -9.85
CA GLU A 366 -39.66 -2.97 -10.16
C GLU A 366 -40.04 -3.10 -11.64
N SER A 367 -39.13 -3.56 -12.50
CA SER A 367 -39.31 -3.55 -13.97
C SER A 367 -39.66 -2.15 -14.54
N ASN A 368 -39.18 -1.09 -13.88
CA ASN A 368 -39.41 0.30 -14.27
C ASN A 368 -38.49 0.69 -15.43
N THR A 369 -38.91 0.31 -16.64
CA THR A 369 -38.16 0.52 -17.89
C THR A 369 -37.76 1.98 -18.12
N LYS A 370 -38.64 2.94 -17.78
CA LYS A 370 -38.36 4.37 -17.93
C LYS A 370 -37.17 4.80 -17.07
N GLU A 371 -37.13 4.32 -15.83
CA GLU A 371 -36.09 4.67 -14.88
C GLU A 371 -34.77 3.95 -15.17
N ILE A 372 -34.83 2.67 -15.57
CA ILE A 372 -33.65 1.94 -16.08
C ILE A 372 -33.01 2.71 -17.24
N ARG A 373 -33.82 3.18 -18.20
CA ARG A 373 -33.35 3.99 -19.33
C ARG A 373 -32.68 5.28 -18.86
N ARG A 374 -33.34 6.03 -17.97
CA ARG A 374 -32.85 7.32 -17.45
C ARG A 374 -31.50 7.17 -16.74
N ILE A 375 -31.37 6.20 -15.84
CA ILE A 375 -30.17 6.01 -15.03
C ILE A 375 -29.03 5.40 -15.86
N SER A 376 -29.31 4.38 -16.67
CA SER A 376 -28.29 3.80 -17.56
C SER A 376 -27.74 4.85 -18.51
N ARG A 377 -28.60 5.74 -19.03
CA ARG A 377 -28.18 6.85 -19.88
C ARG A 377 -27.26 7.83 -19.14
N LYS A 378 -27.57 8.16 -17.89
CA LYS A 378 -26.72 9.00 -17.03
C LYS A 378 -25.31 8.43 -16.87
N PHE A 379 -25.19 7.10 -16.70
CA PHE A 379 -23.88 6.45 -16.65
C PHE A 379 -23.14 6.51 -18.00
N ILE A 380 -23.83 6.15 -19.09
CA ILE A 380 -23.30 6.16 -20.46
C ILE A 380 -22.77 7.56 -20.84
N ASP A 381 -23.51 8.63 -20.54
CA ASP A 381 -23.10 10.00 -20.88
C ASP A 381 -21.89 10.49 -20.08
N ARG A 382 -21.68 9.97 -18.84
CA ARG A 382 -20.53 10.30 -18.00
C ARG A 382 -19.26 9.55 -18.41
N ALA A 383 -19.38 8.23 -18.53
CA ALA A 383 -18.30 7.33 -18.91
C ALA A 383 -18.92 6.09 -19.58
N PHE A 384 -18.50 5.79 -20.81
CA PHE A 384 -19.02 4.63 -21.51
C PHE A 384 -18.55 3.34 -20.81
N HIS A 385 -19.50 2.62 -20.22
CA HIS A 385 -19.28 1.27 -19.72
C HIS A 385 -20.26 0.32 -20.39
N LEU A 386 -19.72 -0.74 -20.98
CA LEU A 386 -20.48 -1.70 -21.77
C LEU A 386 -21.65 -2.33 -21.00
N LYS A 387 -21.51 -2.51 -19.68
CA LYS A 387 -22.59 -3.04 -18.82
C LYS A 387 -23.87 -2.20 -18.88
N TYR A 388 -23.74 -0.87 -18.82
CA TYR A 388 -24.90 0.04 -18.85
C TYR A 388 -25.43 0.21 -20.26
N TYR A 389 -24.55 0.17 -21.27
CA TYR A 389 -24.96 0.16 -22.67
C TYR A 389 -25.86 -1.03 -23.00
N ARG A 390 -25.44 -2.25 -22.63
CA ARG A 390 -26.25 -3.46 -22.84
C ARG A 390 -27.56 -3.42 -22.07
N LEU A 391 -27.54 -2.95 -20.83
CA LEU A 391 -28.76 -2.80 -20.02
C LEU A 391 -29.71 -1.77 -20.66
N TYR A 392 -29.19 -0.64 -21.10
CA TYR A 392 -29.94 0.39 -21.82
C TYR A 392 -30.56 -0.19 -23.09
N LYS A 393 -29.77 -0.86 -23.93
CA LYS A 393 -30.21 -1.57 -25.15
C LYS A 393 -31.33 -2.56 -24.87
N SER A 394 -31.21 -3.38 -23.83
CA SER A 394 -32.21 -4.41 -23.51
C SER A 394 -33.60 -3.86 -23.15
N THR A 395 -33.71 -2.56 -22.90
CA THR A 395 -35.00 -1.92 -22.65
C THR A 395 -35.76 -1.57 -23.92
N PHE A 396 -35.16 -1.63 -25.10
CA PHE A 396 -35.77 -1.25 -26.38
C PHE A 396 -36.04 -2.49 -27.24
N SER A 397 -37.07 -2.41 -28.09
CA SER A 397 -37.19 -3.34 -29.22
C SER A 397 -36.08 -3.10 -30.25
N GLU A 398 -35.84 -4.06 -31.15
CA GLU A 398 -34.80 -3.92 -32.18
C GLU A 398 -35.00 -2.67 -33.08
N ASP A 399 -36.26 -2.39 -33.46
CA ASP A 399 -36.61 -1.24 -34.30
C ASP A 399 -36.41 0.10 -33.58
N GLU A 400 -36.83 0.18 -32.31
CA GLU A 400 -36.61 1.37 -31.47
C GLU A 400 -35.12 1.58 -31.20
N TRP A 401 -34.38 0.49 -30.98
CA TRP A 401 -32.95 0.52 -30.68
C TRP A 401 -32.15 1.09 -31.84
N ALA A 402 -32.45 0.70 -33.08
CA ALA A 402 -31.76 1.25 -34.24
C ALA A 402 -31.82 2.79 -34.27
N THR A 403 -32.99 3.35 -33.95
CA THR A 403 -33.18 4.80 -33.89
C THR A 403 -32.47 5.42 -32.69
N GLU A 404 -32.53 4.80 -31.52
CA GLU A 404 -31.93 5.34 -30.29
C GLU A 404 -30.39 5.25 -30.29
N ASN A 405 -29.82 4.16 -30.80
CA ASN A 405 -28.38 3.99 -30.95
C ASN A 405 -27.79 5.08 -31.86
N GLU A 406 -28.47 5.45 -32.95
CA GLU A 406 -28.05 6.56 -33.79
C GLU A 406 -28.08 7.92 -33.06
N LYS A 407 -29.06 8.14 -32.17
CA LYS A 407 -29.06 9.36 -31.33
C LYS A 407 -27.90 9.35 -30.34
N LEU A 408 -27.57 8.20 -29.77
CA LEU A 408 -26.44 8.05 -28.84
C LEU A 408 -25.10 8.31 -29.55
N ILE A 409 -24.88 7.71 -30.73
CA ILE A 409 -23.68 7.96 -31.54
C ILE A 409 -23.58 9.45 -31.89
N LYS A 410 -24.68 10.09 -32.32
CA LYS A 410 -24.70 11.54 -32.60
C LYS A 410 -24.43 12.39 -31.36
N HIS A 411 -24.85 11.95 -30.18
CA HIS A 411 -24.56 12.63 -28.92
C HIS A 411 -23.05 12.61 -28.65
N TYR A 412 -22.40 11.45 -28.75
CA TYR A 412 -20.94 11.36 -28.58
C TYR A 412 -20.14 12.10 -29.64
N GLN A 413 -20.61 12.12 -30.89
CA GLN A 413 -19.97 12.89 -31.96
C GLN A 413 -19.99 14.41 -31.74
N LYS A 414 -20.94 14.93 -30.94
CA LYS A 414 -21.00 16.34 -30.55
C LYS A 414 -20.06 16.67 -29.39
N GLY A 415 -19.61 15.66 -28.64
CA GLY A 415 -18.68 15.82 -27.51
C GLY A 415 -17.22 15.98 -27.96
N ASN A 416 -16.34 16.24 -26.99
CA ASN A 416 -14.89 16.31 -27.21
C ASN A 416 -14.31 14.93 -27.63
N ASN A 417 -13.06 14.91 -28.11
CA ASN A 417 -12.29 13.72 -28.52
C ASN A 417 -12.22 12.57 -27.49
N TRP A 418 -12.70 12.78 -26.25
CA TRP A 418 -12.73 11.78 -25.18
C TRP A 418 -13.65 10.58 -25.46
N PHE A 419 -14.65 10.72 -26.33
CA PHE A 419 -15.61 9.66 -26.64
C PHE A 419 -15.26 8.81 -27.88
N ILE A 420 -14.05 8.96 -28.44
CA ILE A 420 -13.63 8.21 -29.64
C ILE A 420 -13.69 6.70 -29.37
N SER A 421 -13.10 6.23 -28.28
CA SER A 421 -13.17 4.82 -27.89
C SER A 421 -14.61 4.35 -27.63
N SER A 422 -15.46 5.21 -27.07
CA SER A 422 -16.86 4.88 -26.77
C SER A 422 -17.68 4.57 -28.04
N ILE A 423 -17.50 5.36 -29.10
CA ILE A 423 -18.16 5.10 -30.40
C ILE A 423 -17.60 3.82 -31.04
N ALA A 424 -16.28 3.59 -30.93
CA ALA A 424 -15.66 2.37 -31.44
C ALA A 424 -16.19 1.12 -30.71
N ASP A 425 -16.31 1.16 -29.38
CA ASP A 425 -16.89 0.09 -28.56
C ASP A 425 -18.35 -0.20 -28.96
N ILE A 426 -19.14 0.85 -29.26
CA ILE A 426 -20.50 0.69 -29.80
C ILE A 426 -20.48 -0.08 -31.12
N PHE A 427 -19.61 0.28 -32.06
CA PHE A 427 -19.55 -0.43 -33.34
C PHE A 427 -19.08 -1.88 -33.20
N VAL A 428 -18.18 -2.17 -32.25
CA VAL A 428 -17.78 -3.53 -31.92
C VAL A 428 -18.97 -4.32 -31.38
N GLU A 429 -19.69 -3.78 -30.39
CA GLU A 429 -20.84 -4.44 -29.76
C GLU A 429 -22.00 -4.67 -30.75
N GLU A 430 -22.24 -3.71 -31.64
CA GLU A 430 -23.26 -3.79 -32.68
C GLU A 430 -22.81 -4.55 -33.95
N LYS A 431 -21.58 -5.09 -33.96
CA LYS A 431 -20.98 -5.81 -35.09
C LYS A 431 -21.00 -5.03 -36.41
N GLN A 432 -20.73 -3.73 -36.34
CA GLN A 432 -20.73 -2.81 -37.49
C GLN A 432 -19.31 -2.57 -38.00
N THR A 433 -18.64 -3.62 -38.47
CA THR A 433 -17.22 -3.60 -38.87
C THR A 433 -16.88 -2.50 -39.87
N ALA A 434 -17.68 -2.34 -40.93
CA ALA A 434 -17.45 -1.31 -41.95
C ALA A 434 -17.54 0.12 -41.38
N ARG A 435 -18.45 0.37 -40.42
CA ARG A 435 -18.57 1.67 -39.74
C ARG A 435 -17.42 1.89 -38.77
N LEU A 436 -16.98 0.84 -38.07
CA LEU A 436 -15.79 0.88 -37.22
C LEU A 436 -14.55 1.28 -38.04
N LEU A 437 -14.32 0.63 -39.18
CA LEU A 437 -13.21 0.96 -40.08
C LEU A 437 -13.24 2.43 -40.52
N ALA A 438 -14.39 2.90 -41.02
CA ALA A 438 -14.55 4.29 -41.47
C ALA A 438 -14.34 5.30 -40.32
N TYR A 439 -14.76 4.94 -39.10
CA TYR A 439 -14.59 5.77 -37.92
C TYR A 439 -13.14 5.85 -37.45
N LEU A 440 -12.43 4.71 -37.43
CA LEU A 440 -10.99 4.65 -37.12
C LEU A 440 -10.14 5.42 -38.14
N ALA A 441 -10.52 5.38 -39.42
CA ALA A 441 -9.87 6.16 -40.47
C ALA A 441 -10.02 7.68 -40.24
N LYS A 442 -11.16 8.13 -39.72
CA LYS A 442 -11.42 9.54 -39.40
C LYS A 442 -10.70 10.01 -38.13
N HIS A 443 -10.52 9.12 -37.15
CA HIS A 443 -9.91 9.41 -35.84
C HIS A 443 -8.59 8.64 -35.67
N LEU A 444 -7.70 8.78 -36.65
CA LEU A 444 -6.53 7.93 -36.83
C LEU A 444 -5.45 8.19 -35.76
N HIS A 445 -5.27 7.22 -34.85
CA HIS A 445 -4.19 7.20 -33.86
C HIS A 445 -3.69 5.77 -33.64
N CYS A 446 -2.38 5.59 -33.47
CA CYS A 446 -1.79 4.25 -33.31
C CYS A 446 -2.38 3.49 -32.11
N ASN A 447 -2.51 4.14 -30.95
CA ASN A 447 -3.05 3.50 -29.74
C ASN A 447 -4.50 3.03 -29.92
N ILE A 448 -5.33 3.81 -30.63
CA ILE A 448 -6.73 3.46 -30.92
C ILE A 448 -6.77 2.29 -31.92
N LEU A 449 -5.93 2.30 -32.96
CA LEU A 449 -5.85 1.16 -33.88
C LEU A 449 -5.40 -0.11 -33.18
N GLU A 450 -4.39 -0.06 -32.31
CA GLU A 450 -3.94 -1.23 -31.53
C GLU A 450 -5.04 -1.83 -30.66
N GLN A 451 -5.94 -1.00 -30.13
CA GLN A 451 -7.07 -1.44 -29.34
C GLN A 451 -8.12 -2.17 -30.21
N TYR A 452 -8.41 -1.67 -31.42
CA TYR A 452 -9.57 -2.12 -32.20
C TYR A 452 -9.25 -2.97 -33.44
N TYR A 453 -7.99 -3.06 -33.90
CA TYR A 453 -7.68 -3.68 -35.20
C TYR A 453 -8.15 -5.12 -35.33
N LYS A 454 -8.17 -5.89 -34.24
CA LYS A 454 -8.62 -7.29 -34.25
C LYS A 454 -10.10 -7.43 -34.64
N HIS A 455 -10.89 -6.38 -34.47
CA HIS A 455 -12.30 -6.37 -34.84
C HIS A 455 -12.53 -6.02 -36.30
N ILE A 456 -11.53 -5.51 -37.03
CA ILE A 456 -11.62 -5.13 -38.45
C ILE A 456 -10.69 -5.93 -39.37
N ALA A 457 -9.61 -6.50 -38.84
CA ALA A 457 -8.55 -7.14 -39.60
C ALA A 457 -8.98 -8.43 -40.33
N ASP A 458 -9.98 -9.13 -39.82
CA ASP A 458 -10.48 -10.36 -40.44
C ASP A 458 -11.30 -10.07 -41.71
N GLU A 459 -12.10 -9.00 -41.70
CA GLU A 459 -12.98 -8.62 -42.83
C GLU A 459 -12.28 -7.64 -43.79
N PHE A 460 -11.42 -6.75 -43.29
CA PHE A 460 -10.72 -5.70 -44.04
C PHE A 460 -9.20 -5.69 -43.76
N PRO A 461 -8.47 -6.79 -44.04
CA PRO A 461 -7.05 -6.90 -43.70
C PRO A 461 -6.19 -5.85 -44.40
N GLU A 462 -6.41 -5.61 -45.70
CA GLU A 462 -5.61 -4.68 -46.50
C GLU A 462 -5.81 -3.23 -46.04
N GLU A 463 -7.05 -2.83 -45.81
CA GLU A 463 -7.41 -1.51 -45.32
C GLU A 463 -6.89 -1.28 -43.90
N THR A 464 -6.95 -2.29 -43.04
CA THR A 464 -6.41 -2.20 -41.67
C THR A 464 -4.91 -1.97 -41.67
N VAL A 465 -4.16 -2.71 -42.50
CA VAL A 465 -2.71 -2.52 -42.66
C VAL A 465 -2.40 -1.13 -43.24
N ALA A 466 -3.20 -0.65 -44.19
CA ALA A 466 -3.05 0.69 -44.76
C ALA A 466 -3.26 1.79 -43.71
N LEU A 467 -4.26 1.65 -42.82
CA LEU A 467 -4.49 2.59 -41.72
C LEU A 467 -3.33 2.61 -40.73
N PHE A 468 -2.82 1.43 -40.33
CA PHE A 468 -1.64 1.36 -39.47
C PHE A 468 -0.44 2.04 -40.11
N LYS A 469 -0.18 1.77 -41.40
CA LYS A 469 0.89 2.44 -42.13
C LYS A 469 0.77 3.95 -42.04
N GLN A 470 -0.40 4.50 -42.34
CA GLN A 470 -0.65 5.94 -42.28
C GLN A 470 -0.47 6.51 -40.85
N ALA A 471 -0.95 5.80 -39.83
CA ALA A 471 -0.83 6.23 -38.44
C ALA A 471 0.63 6.24 -37.96
N VAL A 472 1.39 5.19 -38.29
CA VAL A 472 2.80 5.07 -37.93
C VAL A 472 3.64 6.10 -38.70
N ASP A 473 3.34 6.36 -39.97
CA ASP A 473 4.00 7.43 -40.76
C ASP A 473 3.85 8.80 -40.09
N GLU A 474 2.68 9.10 -39.52
CA GLU A 474 2.45 10.34 -38.76
C GLU A 474 3.21 10.32 -37.42
N TYR A 475 3.15 9.21 -36.68
CA TYR A 475 3.84 9.04 -35.39
C TYR A 475 5.36 9.19 -35.52
N MET A 476 5.93 8.66 -36.60
CA MET A 476 7.37 8.66 -36.94
C MET A 476 7.91 10.02 -37.39
N ARG A 477 7.06 11.04 -37.53
CA ARG A 477 7.51 12.44 -37.66
C ARG A 477 8.28 12.90 -36.43
N ASN A 478 7.93 12.37 -35.25
CA ASN A 478 8.62 12.63 -33.99
C ASN A 478 10.01 11.95 -33.95
N THR A 479 10.84 12.35 -32.97
CA THR A 479 12.20 11.81 -32.79
C THR A 479 12.47 11.47 -31.34
N GLY A 480 12.97 10.26 -31.08
CA GLY A 480 13.33 9.78 -29.75
C GLY A 480 13.52 8.27 -29.77
N ARG A 481 14.39 7.73 -28.89
CA ARG A 481 14.58 6.27 -28.82
C ARG A 481 13.28 5.57 -28.40
N ASP A 482 12.56 6.18 -27.46
CA ASP A 482 11.22 5.81 -27.01
C ASP A 482 10.20 5.77 -28.17
N VAL A 483 10.21 6.75 -29.08
CA VAL A 483 9.35 6.77 -30.27
C VAL A 483 9.62 5.56 -31.17
N TYR A 484 10.89 5.24 -31.42
CA TYR A 484 11.25 4.10 -32.26
C TYR A 484 10.92 2.76 -31.61
N GLU A 485 11.12 2.65 -30.30
CA GLU A 485 10.76 1.45 -29.53
C GLU A 485 9.24 1.24 -29.47
N ASN A 486 8.44 2.31 -29.33
CA ASN A 486 6.99 2.22 -29.41
C ASN A 486 6.51 1.87 -30.84
N SER A 487 7.17 2.38 -31.87
CA SER A 487 6.83 2.03 -33.27
C SER A 487 7.00 0.54 -33.57
N VAL A 488 7.92 -0.14 -32.87
CA VAL A 488 8.05 -1.60 -32.95
C VAL A 488 6.78 -2.30 -32.48
N LYS A 489 6.10 -1.81 -31.45
CA LYS A 489 4.81 -2.39 -30.99
C LYS A 489 3.74 -2.29 -32.08
N HIS A 490 3.69 -1.16 -32.79
CA HIS A 490 2.80 -0.97 -33.92
C HIS A 490 3.13 -1.94 -35.06
N PHE A 491 4.41 -2.15 -35.38
CA PHE A 491 4.83 -3.16 -36.35
C PHE A 491 4.42 -4.57 -35.92
N GLU A 492 4.61 -4.96 -34.65
CA GLU A 492 4.18 -6.26 -34.14
C GLU A 492 2.67 -6.48 -34.25
N SER A 493 1.87 -5.41 -34.08
CA SER A 493 0.43 -5.46 -34.33
C SER A 493 0.12 -5.66 -35.82
N MET A 494 0.82 -4.97 -36.71
CA MET A 494 0.68 -5.15 -38.17
C MET A 494 1.07 -6.56 -38.63
N LEU A 495 2.10 -7.18 -38.04
CA LEU A 495 2.52 -8.54 -38.39
C LEU A 495 1.46 -9.61 -38.11
N LYS A 496 0.48 -9.32 -37.24
CA LYS A 496 -0.64 -10.22 -36.94
C LYS A 496 -1.76 -10.14 -37.98
N ILE A 497 -1.69 -9.20 -38.92
CA ILE A 497 -2.70 -8.97 -39.94
C ILE A 497 -2.22 -9.58 -41.25
N ASN A 498 -3.14 -10.21 -41.99
CA ASN A 498 -2.82 -10.77 -43.30
C ASN A 498 -2.28 -9.69 -44.25
N GLY A 499 -1.14 -9.96 -44.90
CA GLY A 499 -0.44 -8.99 -45.75
C GLY A 499 0.44 -7.96 -45.00
N GLY A 500 0.41 -7.93 -43.67
CA GLY A 500 1.12 -6.94 -42.86
C GLY A 500 2.64 -7.05 -42.91
N GLU A 501 3.19 -8.27 -42.96
CA GLU A 501 4.66 -8.50 -43.00
C GLU A 501 5.34 -7.78 -44.16
N LYS A 502 4.75 -7.86 -45.37
CA LYS A 502 5.27 -7.21 -46.57
C LYS A 502 5.33 -5.68 -46.39
N VAL A 503 4.29 -5.10 -45.79
CA VAL A 503 4.19 -3.66 -45.57
C VAL A 503 5.17 -3.21 -44.50
N VAL A 504 5.30 -3.94 -43.40
CA VAL A 504 6.27 -3.62 -42.32
C VAL A 504 7.70 -3.64 -42.84
N ARG A 505 8.09 -4.66 -43.64
CA ARG A 505 9.43 -4.70 -44.26
C ARG A 505 9.69 -3.45 -45.11
N GLN A 506 8.73 -3.10 -45.97
CA GLN A 506 8.83 -1.91 -46.82
C GLN A 506 8.95 -0.63 -45.99
N MET A 507 8.14 -0.45 -44.94
CA MET A 507 8.21 0.72 -44.07
C MET A 507 9.57 0.85 -43.36
N ILE A 508 10.09 -0.25 -42.83
CA ILE A 508 11.40 -0.25 -42.15
C ILE A 508 12.51 0.16 -43.12
N ASP A 509 12.50 -0.38 -44.33
CA ASP A 509 13.50 -0.06 -45.36
C ASP A 509 13.39 1.41 -45.79
N ASP A 510 12.16 1.92 -45.99
CA ASP A 510 11.88 3.31 -46.32
C ASP A 510 12.37 4.26 -45.21
N TYR A 511 12.10 3.94 -43.93
CA TYR A 511 12.57 4.76 -42.80
C TYR A 511 14.08 4.74 -42.64
N LYS A 512 14.74 3.58 -42.75
CA LYS A 512 16.20 3.48 -42.69
C LYS A 512 16.86 4.25 -43.84
N SER A 513 16.26 4.22 -45.02
CA SER A 513 16.75 4.95 -46.20
C SER A 513 16.55 6.46 -46.07
N ARG A 514 15.39 6.90 -45.58
CA ARG A 514 15.05 8.32 -45.42
C ARG A 514 15.79 8.99 -44.25
N TYR A 515 16.05 8.26 -43.16
CA TYR A 515 16.58 8.81 -41.91
C TYR A 515 17.94 8.21 -41.50
N LYS A 516 18.89 8.14 -42.44
CA LYS A 516 20.22 7.52 -42.25
C LYS A 516 21.05 8.08 -41.08
N THR A 517 20.77 9.31 -40.64
CA THR A 517 21.49 9.96 -39.54
C THR A 517 20.93 9.63 -38.15
N ARG A 518 19.73 9.03 -38.06
CA ARG A 518 19.08 8.67 -36.79
C ARG A 518 19.58 7.31 -36.29
N LYS A 519 20.79 7.28 -35.71
CA LYS A 519 21.47 6.03 -35.26
C LYS A 519 20.58 5.13 -34.39
N ALA A 520 19.86 5.71 -33.43
CA ALA A 520 18.95 4.96 -32.55
C ALA A 520 17.81 4.27 -33.31
N MET A 521 17.25 4.89 -34.35
CA MET A 521 16.21 4.26 -35.18
C MET A 521 16.78 3.07 -35.95
N ILE A 522 17.95 3.25 -36.58
CA ILE A 522 18.62 2.19 -37.35
C ILE A 522 18.91 0.99 -36.44
N GLU A 523 19.44 1.24 -35.24
CA GLU A 523 19.72 0.22 -34.23
C GLU A 523 18.44 -0.55 -33.85
N VAL A 524 17.39 0.16 -33.40
CA VAL A 524 16.12 -0.43 -32.94
C VAL A 524 15.45 -1.24 -34.04
N PHE A 525 15.33 -0.67 -35.25
CA PHE A 525 14.69 -1.35 -36.37
C PHE A 525 15.52 -2.49 -36.92
N THR A 526 16.86 -2.41 -36.91
CA THR A 526 17.71 -3.54 -37.31
C THR A 526 17.63 -4.69 -36.32
N ARG A 527 17.57 -4.38 -35.02
CA ARG A 527 17.33 -5.38 -33.98
C ARG A 527 15.99 -6.10 -34.18
N PHE A 528 14.92 -5.33 -34.42
CA PHE A 528 13.60 -5.88 -34.70
C PHE A 528 13.56 -6.73 -35.99
N SER A 529 14.15 -6.24 -37.09
CA SER A 529 14.19 -6.98 -38.35
C SER A 529 14.97 -8.29 -38.27
N LYS A 530 15.87 -8.47 -37.29
CA LYS A 530 16.60 -9.73 -37.09
C LYS A 530 15.85 -10.73 -36.24
N SER A 531 14.92 -10.27 -35.40
CA SER A 531 14.24 -11.11 -34.41
C SER A 531 12.85 -11.57 -34.86
N ARG A 532 12.17 -10.82 -35.73
CA ARG A 532 10.74 -11.00 -36.05
C ARG A 532 10.41 -11.00 -37.55
N LEU A 533 11.36 -10.60 -38.39
CA LEU A 533 11.30 -10.57 -39.85
C LEU A 533 12.50 -11.37 -40.37
#